data_AF-A0A8S8ZDG5-F1
#
_entry.id   AF-A0A8S8ZDG5-F1
#
_cell.length_a   1.000
_cell.length_b   1.000
_cell.length_c   1.000
_cell.angle_alpha   90.00
_cell.angle_beta   90.00
_cell.angle_gamma   90.00
#
_symmetry.space_group_name_H-M   'P 1'
#
loop_
_entity.id
_entity.type
_entity.pdbx_description
1 polymer ?
#
loop_
_entity_poly.entity_id
_entity_poly.type
_entity_poly.pdbx_seq_one_letter_code
_entity_poly.pdbx_strand_id
1 'polypeptide(L)' 'MSLLIVQKKKLKDSKADMIVANDIGRNYNKDPDYNEIIIVDSKSTTKIPRTKKERLSKIICKNIEKRI' A
#
# COMPACT_ATOMS: atom_id res chain seq x y z
N MET A 1 17.69 4.07 1.59
CA MET A 1 16.84 3.23 0.70
C MET A 1 15.39 3.71 0.82
N SER A 2 14.69 3.91 -0.30
CA SER A 2 13.29 4.36 -0.27
C SER A 2 12.31 3.18 -0.13
N LEU A 3 11.18 3.41 0.55
CA LEU A 3 10.13 2.40 0.76
C LEU A 3 9.69 1.74 -0.56
N LEU A 4 9.56 2.54 -1.62
CA LEU A 4 9.18 2.06 -2.96
C LEU A 4 10.15 1.03 -3.54
N ILE A 5 11.46 1.23 -3.37
CA ILE A 5 12.48 0.30 -3.90
C ILE A 5 12.38 -1.05 -3.19
N VAL A 6 12.16 -1.03 -1.87
CA VAL A 6 12.00 -2.26 -1.07
C VAL A 6 10.75 -3.02 -1.50
N GLN A 7 9.62 -2.33 -1.72
CA GLN A 7 8.39 -2.99 -2.14
C GLN A 7 8.47 -3.57 -3.55
N LYS A 8 9.09 -2.87 -4.50
CA LYS A 8 9.29 -3.40 -5.86
C LYS A 8 10.16 -4.65 -5.89
N LYS A 9 11.20 -4.71 -5.04
CA LYS A 9 12.02 -5.91 -4.88
C LYS A 9 11.19 -7.05 -4.29
N LYS A 10 10.46 -6.78 -3.21
CA LYS A 10 9.61 -7.78 -2.55
C LYS A 10 8.53 -8.34 -3.47
N LEU A 11 7.94 -7.52 -4.34
CA LEU A 11 6.95 -7.96 -5.33
C LEU A 11 7.52 -9.02 -6.28
N LYS A 12 8.75 -8.79 -6.77
CA LYS A 12 9.45 -9.74 -7.64
C LYS A 12 9.79 -11.03 -6.89
N ASP A 13 10.28 -10.90 -5.66
CA ASP A 13 10.72 -12.03 -4.85
C ASP A 13 9.54 -12.90 -4.39
N SER A 14 8.37 -12.32 -4.12
CA SER A 14 7.20 -13.04 -3.60
C SER A 14 6.29 -13.63 -4.67
N LYS A 15 6.53 -13.36 -5.97
CA LYS A 15 5.63 -13.71 -7.08
C LYS A 15 4.17 -13.28 -6.84
N ALA A 16 3.97 -12.17 -6.11
CA ALA A 16 2.64 -11.63 -5.84
C ALA A 16 2.20 -10.70 -6.98
N ASP A 17 0.89 -10.58 -7.22
CA ASP A 17 0.34 -9.64 -8.19
C ASP A 17 0.31 -8.20 -7.68
N MET A 18 0.29 -8.03 -6.36
CA MET A 18 0.18 -6.75 -5.68
C MET A 18 0.77 -6.80 -4.27
N ILE A 19 1.40 -5.70 -3.84
CA ILE A 19 1.81 -5.46 -2.46
C ILE A 19 1.13 -4.19 -1.95
N VAL A 20 0.57 -4.27 -0.74
CA VAL A 20 0.10 -3.10 0.01
C VAL A 20 1.07 -2.86 1.16
N ALA A 21 1.77 -1.73 1.14
CA ALA A 21 2.72 -1.34 2.17
C ALA A 21 2.21 -0.12 2.92
N ASN A 22 2.11 -0.21 4.25
CA ASN A 22 1.85 0.95 5.09
C ASN A 22 3.14 1.75 5.34
N ASP A 23 3.05 3.07 5.25
CA ASP A 23 4.15 3.96 5.63
C ASP A 23 4.05 4.30 7.13
N ILE A 24 4.97 3.76 7.93
CA ILE A 24 5.11 4.02 9.36
C ILE A 24 6.24 5.02 9.67
N GLY A 25 6.59 5.88 8.72
CA GLY A 25 7.69 6.83 8.83
C GLY A 25 7.57 7.84 9.98
N ARG A 26 8.44 8.86 9.97
CA ARG A 26 8.61 9.82 11.08
C ARG A 26 7.34 10.58 11.51
N ASN A 27 6.33 10.66 10.64
CA ASN A 27 5.03 11.30 10.91
C ASN A 27 3.94 10.28 11.31
N TYR A 28 4.33 9.06 11.72
CA TYR A 28 3.41 8.10 12.30
C TYR A 28 2.81 8.69 13.59
N ASN A 29 1.66 9.33 13.45
CA ASN A 29 0.81 9.69 14.57
C ASN A 29 0.25 8.42 15.17
N LYS A 30 0.36 8.28 16.50
CA LYS A 30 -0.14 7.14 17.30
C LYS A 30 -1.65 6.90 17.19
N ASP A 31 -2.36 7.68 16.40
CA ASP A 31 -3.77 7.41 16.08
C ASP A 31 -3.85 6.12 15.26
N PRO A 32 -4.33 5.01 15.86
CA PRO A 32 -4.33 3.72 15.23
C PRO A 32 -5.42 3.61 14.15
N ASP A 33 -6.38 4.52 14.07
CA ASP A 33 -7.50 4.41 13.13
C ASP A 33 -7.16 4.92 11.73
N TYR A 34 -6.05 5.65 11.61
CA TYR A 34 -5.60 6.25 10.36
C TYR A 34 -4.27 5.68 9.90
N ASN A 35 -4.16 5.46 8.59
CA ASN A 35 -2.93 4.95 8.00
C ASN A 35 -2.70 5.55 6.61
N GLU A 36 -1.44 5.58 6.17
CA GLU A 36 -1.04 5.93 4.81
C GLU A 36 -0.51 4.65 4.14
N ILE A 37 -0.92 4.38 2.91
CA ILE A 37 -0.51 3.16 2.20
C ILE A 37 0.00 3.45 0.81
N ILE A 38 0.89 2.59 0.35
CA ILE A 38 1.35 2.51 -1.03
C ILE A 38 0.95 1.15 -1.57
N ILE A 39 0.20 1.15 -2.66
CA ILE A 39 -0.14 -0.05 -3.42
C ILE A 39 0.83 -0.14 -4.58
N VAL A 40 1.56 -1.25 -4.67
CA VAL A 40 2.54 -1.53 -5.72
C VAL A 40 2.09 -2.76 -6.48
N ASP A 41 2.06 -2.66 -7.80
CA ASP A 41 1.82 -3.78 -8.71
C ASP A 41 2.84 -3.76 -9.86
N SER A 42 2.72 -4.69 -10.81
CA SER A 42 3.63 -4.82 -11.95
C SER A 42 3.60 -3.63 -12.93
N LYS A 43 2.49 -2.88 -12.98
CA LYS A 43 2.23 -1.77 -13.92
C LYS A 43 2.34 -0.40 -13.25
N SER A 44 1.97 -0.29 -11.98
CA SER A 44 1.72 0.99 -11.33
C SER A 44 2.12 1.02 -9.86
N THR A 45 2.26 2.24 -9.34
CA THR A 45 2.40 2.52 -7.92
C THR A 45 1.39 3.58 -7.55
N THR A 46 0.47 3.24 -6.67
CA THR A 46 -0.58 4.14 -6.20
C THR A 46 -0.33 4.51 -4.75
N LYS A 47 -0.08 5.78 -4.50
CA LYS A 47 0.08 6.30 -3.14
C LYS A 47 -1.28 6.82 -2.64
N ILE A 48 -1.75 6.30 -1.51
CA ILE A 48 -3.01 6.70 -0.89
C ILE A 48 -2.67 7.50 0.38
N PRO A 49 -3.12 8.76 0.49
CA PRO A 49 -2.81 9.60 1.64
C PRO A 49 -3.44 9.06 2.92
N ARG A 50 -2.97 9.55 4.08
CA ARG A 50 -3.45 9.14 5.39
C ARG A 50 -4.97 9.28 5.50
N THR A 51 -5.66 8.17 5.72
CA THR A 51 -7.11 8.15 5.91
C THR A 51 -7.51 6.99 6.81
N LYS A 52 -8.80 6.91 7.15
CA LYS A 52 -9.35 5.87 8.02
C LYS A 52 -9.16 4.48 7.42
N LYS A 53 -8.84 3.49 8.27
CA LYS A 53 -8.65 2.09 7.87
C LYS A 53 -9.86 1.50 7.13
N GLU A 54 -11.08 1.90 7.49
CA GLU A 54 -12.30 1.46 6.79
C GLU A 54 -12.39 1.98 5.36
N ARG A 55 -11.82 3.16 5.09
CA ARG A 55 -11.76 3.70 3.72
C ARG A 55 -10.64 3.02 2.95
N LEU A 56 -9.50 2.77 3.58
CA LEU A 56 -8.39 2.04 2.98
C LEU A 56 -8.78 0.63 2.57
N SER A 57 -9.49 -0.11 3.41
CA SER A 57 -9.95 -1.48 3.08
C SER A 57 -10.83 -1.48 1.83
N LYS A 58 -11.79 -0.55 1.72
CA LYS A 58 -12.63 -0.38 0.53
C LYS A 58 -11.80 -0.07 -0.73
N ILE A 59 -10.76 0.76 -0.62
CA ILE A 59 -9.87 1.08 -1.73
C ILE A 59 -9.06 -0.15 -2.15
N ILE A 60 -8.56 -0.93 -1.20
CA ILE A 60 -7.81 -2.17 -1.46
C ILE A 60 -8.72 -3.18 -2.17
N CYS A 61 -9.92 -3.44 -1.66
CA CYS A 61 -10.88 -4.35 -2.28
C CYS A 61 -11.19 -3.93 -3.72
N LYS A 62 -11.50 -2.65 -3.97
CA LYS A 62 -11.74 -2.14 -5.33
C LYS A 62 -10.53 -2.30 -6.26
N ASN A 63 -9.31 -2.25 -5.74
CA ASN A 63 -8.11 -2.49 -6.55
C ASN A 63 -7.91 -3.97 -6.89
N ILE A 64 -8.38 -4.88 -6.04
CA ILE A 64 -8.37 -6.32 -6.28
C ILE A 64 -9.47 -6.68 -7.29
N GLU A 65 -10.69 -6.17 -7.09
CA GLU A 65 -11.84 -6.39 -7.98
C GLU A 65 -11.55 -5.99 -9.42
N LYS A 66 -10.79 -4.90 -9.64
CA LYS A 66 -10.38 -4.46 -10.99
C LYS A 66 -9.40 -5.40 -11.71
N ARG A 67 -8.88 -6.42 -11.02
CA ARG A 67 -7.88 -7.36 -11.54
C ARG A 67 -8.46 -8.74 -11.82
N ILE A 68 -9.74 -8.94 -11.47
CA ILE A 68 -10.56 -10.10 -11.82
C ILE A 68 -11.29 -9.77 -13.11
#